data_AF-A0A7J3P1S6-F1
#
_entry.id   AF-A0A7J3P1S6-F1
#
_cell.length_a   1.000
_cell.length_b   1.000
_cell.length_c   1.000
_cell.angle_alpha   90.00
_cell.angle_beta   90.00
_cell.angle_gamma   90.00
#
_symmetry.space_group_name_H-M   'P 1'
#
loop_
_entity.id
_entity.type
_entity.pdbx_description
1 polymer ?
#
loop_
_entity_poly.entity_id
_entity_poly.type
_entity_poly.pdbx_seq_one_letter_code
_entity_poly.pdbx_strand_id
1 'polypeptide(L)'
;MTGQEGSPEFFAPPLPSPRVHVFIPSAFGTETSSLLERTMRVGVLARALAVFRVEKVVIFHEDPKRPDPNARFLKTVIDYMNTAPYLRKELFPIRPELRYVGVLPPLNIPTHPESRTIPVGGMELREGLVMRR
;
A
#
# COMPACT_ATOMS: atom_id res chain seq x y z
N MET A 1 -6.41 28.97 -35.25
CA MET A 1 -5.76 27.74 -34.73
C MET A 1 -6.40 27.44 -33.39
N THR A 2 -7.45 26.63 -33.42
CA THR A 2 -8.31 26.35 -32.27
C THR A 2 -7.56 25.39 -31.37
N GLY A 3 -7.02 25.88 -30.26
CA GLY A 3 -6.46 25.04 -29.22
C GLY A 3 -7.59 24.20 -28.64
N GLN A 4 -7.60 22.90 -28.95
CA GLN A 4 -8.36 21.96 -28.15
C GLN A 4 -7.73 21.98 -26.76
N GLU A 5 -8.41 22.63 -25.81
CA GLU A 5 -8.19 22.41 -24.39
C GLU A 5 -8.51 20.94 -24.12
N GLY A 6 -7.50 20.08 -24.27
CA GLY A 6 -7.56 18.71 -23.80
C GLY A 6 -7.80 18.78 -22.30
N SER A 7 -8.94 18.26 -21.85
CA SER A 7 -9.21 17.97 -20.44
C SER A 7 -7.95 17.35 -19.82
N PRO A 8 -7.48 17.80 -18.64
CA PRO A 8 -6.23 17.32 -18.07
C PRO A 8 -6.28 15.80 -18.00
N GLU A 9 -5.45 15.13 -18.80
CA GLU A 9 -5.48 13.68 -18.94
C GLU A 9 -5.02 13.06 -17.62
N PHE A 10 -6.00 12.58 -16.85
CA PHE A 10 -5.77 11.83 -15.63
C PHE A 10 -5.25 10.44 -15.99
N PHE A 11 -3.95 10.21 -15.87
CA PHE A 11 -3.41 8.86 -16.02
C PHE A 11 -3.58 8.07 -14.70
N ALA A 12 -4.79 7.57 -14.47
CA ALA A 12 -4.96 6.39 -13.62
C ALA A 12 -5.33 5.21 -14.53
N PRO A 13 -4.53 4.13 -14.54
CA PRO A 13 -4.85 2.97 -15.34
C PRO A 13 -6.21 2.42 -14.87
N PRO A 14 -7.13 2.07 -15.79
CA PRO A 14 -8.49 1.66 -15.43
C PRO A 14 -8.45 0.44 -14.52
N LEU A 15 -9.28 0.41 -13.48
CA LEU A 15 -9.32 -0.74 -12.57
C LEU A 15 -9.59 -2.04 -13.34
N PRO A 16 -8.99 -3.17 -12.92
CA PRO A 16 -9.32 -4.47 -13.50
C PRO A 16 -10.83 -4.73 -13.47
N SER A 17 -11.36 -5.27 -14.57
CA SER A 17 -12.72 -5.81 -14.66
C SER A 17 -12.61 -7.28 -15.06
N PRO A 18 -12.98 -8.23 -14.19
CA PRO A 18 -13.56 -8.03 -12.85
C PRO A 18 -12.56 -7.46 -11.83
N ARG A 19 -13.10 -6.87 -10.76
CA ARG A 19 -12.34 -6.46 -9.58
C ARG A 19 -11.69 -7.69 -8.93
N VAL A 20 -10.41 -7.57 -8.54
CA VAL A 20 -9.63 -8.67 -7.96
C VAL A 20 -9.47 -8.44 -6.47
N HIS A 21 -9.94 -9.39 -5.66
CA HIS A 21 -9.73 -9.43 -4.21
C HIS A 21 -8.85 -10.63 -3.85
N VAL A 22 -7.95 -10.45 -2.90
CA VAL A 22 -7.02 -11.50 -2.45
C VAL A 22 -7.23 -11.76 -0.96
N PHE A 23 -7.38 -13.04 -0.61
CA PHE A 23 -7.51 -13.51 0.77
C PHE A 23 -6.19 -14.13 1.20
N ILE A 24 -5.63 -13.65 2.31
CA ILE A 24 -4.33 -14.09 2.84
C ILE A 24 -4.55 -14.67 4.24
N PRO A 25 -4.06 -15.88 4.53
CA PRO A 25 -4.11 -16.43 5.88
C PRO A 25 -3.23 -15.60 6.81
N SER A 26 -3.71 -15.37 8.03
CA SER A 26 -2.95 -14.62 9.04
C SER A 26 -1.60 -15.25 9.37
N ALA A 27 -1.45 -16.56 9.16
CA ALA A 27 -0.23 -17.31 9.42
C ALA A 27 0.90 -17.06 8.41
N PHE A 28 0.67 -16.30 7.33
CA PHE A 28 1.69 -16.02 6.32
C PHE A 28 2.96 -15.39 6.94
N GLY A 29 4.13 -15.99 6.67
CA GLY A 29 5.42 -15.50 7.16
C GLY A 29 5.75 -15.92 8.60
N THR A 30 4.88 -16.66 9.28
CA THR A 30 5.12 -17.14 10.65
C THR A 30 6.17 -18.24 10.73
N GLU A 31 6.44 -18.94 9.62
CA GLU A 31 7.47 -19.96 9.47
C GLU A 31 8.89 -19.42 9.70
N THR A 32 9.07 -18.11 9.54
CA THR A 32 10.34 -17.41 9.73
C THR A 32 10.44 -16.85 11.15
N SER A 33 11.54 -17.10 11.84
CA SER A 33 11.81 -16.57 13.19
C SER A 33 12.33 -15.12 13.20
N SER A 34 12.95 -14.66 12.11
CA SER A 34 13.50 -13.32 11.97
C SER A 34 12.45 -12.29 11.52
N LEU A 35 12.32 -11.19 12.27
CA LEU A 35 11.44 -10.08 11.89
C LEU A 35 11.85 -9.44 10.56
N LEU A 36 13.16 -9.38 10.26
CA LEU A 36 13.68 -8.84 9.00
C LEU A 36 13.18 -9.65 7.80
N GLU A 37 13.37 -10.96 7.83
CA GLU A 37 12.98 -11.83 6.73
C GLU A 37 11.45 -11.88 6.59
N ARG A 38 10.71 -11.87 7.70
CA ARG A 38 9.25 -11.77 7.69
C ARG A 38 8.78 -10.46 7.03
N THR A 39 9.41 -9.32 7.37
CA THR A 39 9.13 -8.02 6.75
C THR A 39 9.39 -8.04 5.25
N MET A 40 10.51 -8.62 4.81
CA MET A 40 10.86 -8.77 3.40
C MET A 40 9.82 -9.58 2.62
N ARG A 41 9.39 -10.75 3.14
CA ARG A 41 8.37 -11.60 2.51
C ARG A 41 7.05 -10.86 2.31
N VAL A 42 6.59 -10.14 3.34
CA VAL A 42 5.39 -9.31 3.26
C VAL A 42 5.57 -8.17 2.26
N GLY A 43 6.77 -7.60 2.16
CA GLY A 43 7.08 -6.58 1.17
C GLY A 43 6.96 -7.07 -0.27
N VAL A 44 7.50 -8.26 -0.55
CA VAL A 44 7.36 -8.90 -1.87
C VAL A 44 5.88 -9.17 -2.18
N LEU A 45 5.12 -9.66 -1.20
CA LEU A 45 3.69 -9.88 -1.34
C LEU A 45 2.94 -8.58 -1.66
N ALA A 46 3.15 -7.51 -0.89
CA ALA A 46 2.54 -6.21 -1.11
C ALA A 46 2.87 -5.64 -2.50
N ARG A 47 4.11 -5.82 -2.97
CA ARG A 47 4.50 -5.45 -4.33
C ARG A 47 3.73 -6.23 -5.39
N ALA A 48 3.60 -7.55 -5.24
CA ALA A 48 2.81 -8.36 -6.17
C ALA A 48 1.34 -7.89 -6.21
N LEU A 49 0.74 -7.64 -5.04
CA LEU A 49 -0.64 -7.13 -4.93
C LEU A 49 -0.82 -5.79 -5.67
N ALA A 50 0.16 -4.87 -5.55
CA ALA A 50 0.16 -3.60 -6.25
C ALA A 50 0.31 -3.76 -7.78
N VAL A 51 1.24 -4.62 -8.24
CA VAL A 51 1.47 -4.90 -9.67
C VAL A 51 0.20 -5.43 -10.34
N PHE A 52 -0.49 -6.35 -9.67
CA PHE A 52 -1.74 -6.92 -10.19
C PHE A 52 -2.98 -6.05 -9.91
N ARG A 53 -2.81 -4.86 -9.34
CA ARG A 53 -3.89 -3.90 -9.03
C ARG A 53 -5.02 -4.55 -8.24
N VAL A 54 -4.65 -5.33 -7.23
CA VAL A 54 -5.60 -5.92 -6.28
C VAL A 54 -6.34 -4.80 -5.57
N GLU A 55 -7.66 -4.82 -5.64
CA GLU A 55 -8.50 -3.79 -5.04
C GLU A 55 -8.59 -3.95 -3.53
N LYS A 56 -8.72 -5.19 -3.06
CA LYS A 56 -8.91 -5.50 -1.65
C LYS A 56 -8.09 -6.70 -1.23
N VAL A 57 -7.40 -6.53 -0.11
CA VAL A 57 -6.67 -7.58 0.57
C VAL A 57 -7.40 -7.88 1.87
N VAL A 58 -7.81 -9.13 2.06
CA VAL A 58 -8.50 -9.60 3.25
C VAL A 58 -7.58 -10.57 4.00
N ILE A 59 -7.15 -10.18 5.19
CA ILE A 59 -6.39 -11.06 6.07
C ILE A 59 -7.38 -11.81 6.95
N PHE A 60 -7.44 -13.13 6.83
CA PHE A 60 -8.36 -13.97 7.60
C PHE A 60 -7.62 -14.79 8.65
N HIS A 61 -8.29 -15.08 9.76
CA HIS A 61 -7.80 -16.00 10.77
C HIS A 61 -8.22 -17.42 10.41
N GLU A 62 -7.29 -18.36 10.50
CA GLU A 62 -7.58 -19.79 10.25
C GLU A 62 -8.54 -20.36 11.30
N ASP A 63 -8.34 -19.98 12.57
CA ASP A 63 -9.27 -20.27 13.66
C ASP A 63 -9.96 -18.96 14.12
N PRO A 64 -11.27 -18.80 13.84
CA PRO A 64 -12.04 -17.63 14.28
C PRO A 64 -12.07 -17.44 15.80
N LYS A 65 -11.88 -18.51 16.58
CA LYS A 65 -11.89 -18.47 18.06
C LYS A 65 -10.52 -18.08 18.62
N ARG A 66 -9.47 -18.16 17.80
CA ARG A 66 -8.09 -17.86 18.21
C ARG A 66 -7.45 -16.88 17.21
N PRO A 67 -7.73 -15.57 17.37
CA PRO A 67 -7.16 -14.55 16.52
C PRO A 67 -5.63 -14.59 16.55
N ASP A 68 -5.04 -14.70 15.38
CA ASP A 68 -3.59 -14.71 15.19
C ASP A 68 -3.02 -13.28 15.31
N PRO A 69 -2.11 -13.01 16.27
CA PRO A 69 -1.44 -11.72 16.39
C PRO A 69 -0.69 -11.29 15.12
N ASN A 70 -0.23 -12.25 14.30
CA ASN A 70 0.49 -11.97 13.05
C ASN A 70 -0.39 -11.23 12.03
N ALA A 71 -1.73 -11.37 12.10
CA ALA A 71 -2.63 -10.60 11.25
C ALA A 71 -2.43 -9.08 11.39
N ARG A 72 -2.17 -8.60 12.62
CA ARG A 72 -1.90 -7.19 12.88
C ARG A 72 -0.57 -6.76 12.27
N PHE A 73 0.45 -7.61 12.35
CA PHE A 73 1.74 -7.37 11.72
C PHE A 73 1.59 -7.25 10.19
N LEU A 74 0.96 -8.25 9.55
CA LEU A 74 0.69 -8.24 8.11
C LEU A 74 -0.05 -6.98 7.68
N LYS A 75 -1.15 -6.65 8.37
CA LYS A 75 -1.95 -5.45 8.10
C LYS A 75 -1.11 -4.19 8.22
N THR A 76 -0.32 -4.06 9.29
CA THR A 76 0.46 -2.84 9.53
C THR A 76 1.54 -2.65 8.45
N VAL A 77 2.23 -3.71 8.04
CA VAL A 77 3.26 -3.61 6.99
C VAL A 77 2.63 -3.31 5.63
N ILE A 78 1.54 -3.99 5.26
CA ILE A 78 0.83 -3.75 3.99
C ILE A 78 0.25 -2.33 3.96
N ASP A 79 -0.40 -1.87 5.03
CA ASP A 79 -0.92 -0.49 5.12
C ASP A 79 0.20 0.55 5.04
N TYR A 80 1.34 0.29 5.71
CA TYR A 80 2.50 1.18 5.66
C TYR A 80 3.01 1.34 4.23
N MET A 81 3.09 0.24 3.47
CA MET A 81 3.49 0.27 2.07
C MET A 81 2.45 0.95 1.18
N ASN A 82 1.16 0.70 1.41
CA ASN A 82 0.08 1.28 0.61
C ASN A 82 -0.17 2.76 0.88
N THR A 83 0.32 3.28 2.02
CA THR A 83 0.21 4.69 2.38
C THR A 83 1.27 5.52 1.64
N ALA A 84 0.85 6.63 1.04
CA ALA A 84 1.74 7.56 0.35
C ALA A 84 2.93 7.99 1.25
N PRO A 85 4.18 8.09 0.72
CA PRO A 85 5.37 8.24 1.56
C PRO A 85 5.36 9.49 2.46
N TYR A 86 4.73 10.58 2.00
CA TYR A 86 4.62 11.83 2.74
C TYR A 86 3.62 11.78 3.91
N LEU A 87 2.73 10.78 3.97
CA LEU A 87 1.77 10.59 5.08
C LEU A 87 2.28 9.61 6.14
N ARG A 88 3.28 8.79 5.82
CA ARG A 88 3.73 7.69 6.70
C ARG A 88 4.17 8.16 8.07
N LYS A 89 4.86 9.30 8.15
CA LYS A 89 5.36 9.85 9.41
C LYS A 89 4.23 10.24 10.38
N GLU A 90 3.10 10.70 9.84
CA GLU A 90 1.94 11.12 10.63
C GLU A 90 1.05 9.91 11.01
N LEU A 91 0.91 8.94 10.11
CA LEU A 91 0.03 7.78 10.30
C LEU A 91 0.66 6.62 11.07
N PHE A 92 1.98 6.45 10.97
CA PHE A 92 2.70 5.32 11.55
C PHE A 92 3.77 5.81 12.55
N PRO A 93 3.45 5.83 13.86
CA PRO A 93 4.46 6.13 14.87
C PRO A 93 5.53 5.04 14.91
N ILE A 94 6.63 5.31 15.63
CA ILE A 94 7.70 4.34 15.82
C ILE A 94 7.13 3.11 16.53
N ARG A 95 7.19 1.97 15.84
CA ARG A 95 6.65 0.69 16.29
C ARG A 95 7.69 -0.42 16.10
N PRO A 96 7.87 -1.34 17.05
CA PRO A 96 8.81 -2.45 16.92
C PRO A 96 8.60 -3.29 15.65
N GLU A 97 7.34 -3.49 15.25
CA GLU A 97 6.94 -4.22 14.05
C GLU A 97 7.47 -3.59 12.76
N LEU A 98 7.67 -2.27 12.76
CA LEU A 98 8.14 -1.51 11.61
C LEU A 98 9.64 -1.23 11.64
N ARG A 99 10.40 -1.88 12.54
CA ARG A 99 11.85 -1.67 12.67
C ARG A 99 12.61 -1.85 11.35
N TYR A 100 12.19 -2.79 10.52
CA TYR A 100 12.86 -3.15 9.27
C TYR A 100 12.13 -2.67 8.01
N VAL A 101 11.20 -1.71 8.10
CA VAL A 101 10.48 -1.22 6.91
C VAL A 101 11.39 -0.58 5.85
N GLY A 102 12.61 -0.17 6.22
CA GLY A 102 13.59 0.39 5.28
C GLY A 102 14.09 -0.60 4.23
N VAL A 103 13.93 -1.92 4.43
CA VAL A 103 14.31 -2.93 3.44
C VAL A 103 13.18 -3.27 2.47
N LEU A 104 11.97 -2.74 2.67
CA LEU A 104 10.81 -3.04 1.85
C LEU A 104 11.02 -2.55 0.40
N PRO A 105 10.57 -3.31 -0.61
CA PRO A 105 10.64 -2.86 -1.99
C PRO A 105 9.73 -1.65 -2.23
N PRO A 106 10.09 -0.72 -3.12
CA PRO A 106 9.24 0.41 -3.43
C PRO A 106 7.96 -0.03 -4.15
N LEU A 107 6.85 0.66 -3.85
CA LEU A 107 5.60 0.60 -4.61
C LEU A 107 5.53 1.85 -5.50
N ASN A 108 5.63 1.66 -6.82
CA ASN A 108 5.38 2.73 -7.79
C ASN A 108 3.91 2.62 -8.23
N ILE A 109 3.03 3.26 -7.47
CA ILE A 109 1.57 3.31 -7.72
C ILE A 109 1.11 4.76 -7.81
N PRO A 110 -0.04 5.05 -8.46
CA PRO A 110 -0.48 6.43 -8.68
C PRO A 110 -0.64 7.29 -7.40
N THR A 111 -0.91 6.67 -6.25
CA THR A 111 -1.02 7.36 -4.96
C THR A 111 0.33 7.75 -4.35
N HIS A 112 1.45 7.31 -4.94
CA HIS A 112 2.83 7.53 -4.48
C HIS A 112 3.59 8.47 -5.43
N PRO A 113 3.23 9.75 -5.50
CA PRO A 113 3.90 10.69 -6.40
C PRO A 113 5.36 10.92 -5.98
N GLU A 114 6.26 10.83 -6.96
CA GLU A 114 7.70 11.04 -6.76
C GLU A 114 8.05 12.54 -6.67
N SER A 115 7.26 13.40 -7.34
CA SER A 115 7.46 14.85 -7.32
C SER A 115 6.52 15.55 -6.34
N ARG A 116 6.95 16.72 -5.87
CA ARG A 116 6.09 17.69 -5.17
C ARG A 116 5.41 18.66 -6.14
N THR A 117 5.93 18.78 -7.35
CA THR A 117 5.39 19.67 -8.38
C THR A 117 4.32 18.93 -9.18
N ILE A 118 3.23 19.65 -9.43
CA ILE A 118 2.19 19.19 -10.35
C ILE A 118 2.74 19.34 -11.78
N PRO A 119 2.61 18.34 -12.66
CA PRO A 119 3.00 18.47 -14.06
C PRO A 119 2.35 19.68 -14.74
N VAL A 120 3.12 20.43 -15.55
CA VAL A 120 2.61 21.60 -16.27
C VAL A 120 1.51 21.15 -17.24
N GLY A 121 0.31 21.72 -17.11
CA GLY A 121 -0.86 21.35 -17.92
C GLY A 121 -1.59 20.08 -17.48
N GLY A 122 -1.24 19.50 -16.32
CA GLY A 122 -1.88 18.29 -15.79
C GLY A 122 -2.63 18.50 -14.47
N MET A 123 -3.38 17.48 -14.07
CA MET A 123 -4.02 17.37 -12.76
C MET A 123 -3.51 16.08 -12.08
N GLU A 124 -3.20 16.15 -10.79
CA GLU A 124 -2.67 15.02 -10.02
C GLU A 124 -3.53 14.78 -8.77
N LEU A 125 -4.03 13.55 -8.61
CA LEU A 125 -4.76 13.16 -7.41
C LEU A 125 -3.76 12.77 -6.33
N ARG A 126 -3.92 13.33 -5.13
CA ARG A 126 -3.09 13.03 -3.96
C ARG A 126 -3.96 12.58 -2.79
N GLU A 127 -3.40 11.67 -1.99
CA GLU A 127 -3.99 11.29 -0.71
C GLU A 127 -3.77 12.43 0.30
N GLY A 128 -4.75 12.65 1.17
CA GLY A 128 -4.70 13.71 2.18
C GLY A 128 -5.07 13.19 3.56
N LEU A 129 -4.36 13.66 4.58
CA LEU A 129 -4.70 13.44 5.99
C LEU A 129 -5.40 14.69 6.54
N VAL A 130 -6.63 14.54 7.03
CA VAL A 130 -7.38 15.62 7.68
C VAL A 130 -6.93 15.75 9.13
N MET A 131 -6.26 16.85 9.49
CA MET A 131 -5.70 17.04 10.83
C MET A 131 -6.65 17.72 11.83
N ARG A 132 -7.56 18.58 11.35
CA ARG A 132 -8.53 19.31 12.17
C ARG A 132 -9.78 19.61 11.34
N ARG A 133 -10.94 19.58 11.99
CA ARG A 133 -12.24 19.93 11.40
C ARG A 133 -12.60 21.37 11.73
#